data_AF-A0AA38GW74-F1
#
_entry.id   AF-A0AA38GW74-F1
#
_cell.length_a   1.000
_cell.length_b   1.000
_cell.length_c   1.000
_cell.angle_alpha   90.00
_cell.angle_beta   90.00
_cell.angle_gamma   90.00
#
_symmetry.space_group_name_H-M   'P 1'
#
loop_
_entity.id
_entity.type
_entity.pdbx_description
1 polymer ?
#
loop_
_entity_poly.entity_id
_entity_poly.type
_entity_poly.pdbx_seq_one_letter_code
_entity_poly.pdbx_strand_id
1 'polypeptide(L)'
;MPASFKVRMVPLDGNNEAVEEVLDPNFGESAIGRVAPVDSGDFALQERVDVQTGIKLILKLCLADGFDMFPTLLVTDGSCMIDQRMGIHGHPLEIQ
;
A
#
# COMPACT_ATOMS: atom_id res chain seq x y z
N MET A 1 3.87 -5.14 -7.32
CA MET A 1 3.49 -4.17 -6.28
C MET A 1 4.73 -3.47 -5.75
N PRO A 2 4.65 -2.20 -5.34
CA PRO A 2 5.78 -1.50 -4.74
C PRO A 2 6.22 -2.15 -3.43
N ALA A 3 7.51 -2.11 -3.13
CA ALA A 3 8.07 -2.71 -1.91
C ALA A 3 7.82 -1.82 -0.67
N SER A 4 7.70 -0.51 -0.87
CA SER A 4 7.34 0.47 0.15
C SER A 4 6.77 1.72 -0.51
N PHE A 5 6.22 2.65 0.25
CA PHE A 5 5.77 3.94 -0.24
C PHE A 5 6.22 5.05 0.71
N LYS A 6 6.58 6.21 0.17
CA LYS A 6 6.80 7.44 0.92
C LYS A 6 5.63 8.38 0.66
N VAL A 7 5.14 9.02 1.71
CA VAL A 7 4.14 10.08 1.56
C VAL A 7 4.89 11.39 1.29
N ARG A 8 4.63 12.03 0.16
CA ARG A 8 5.18 13.34 -0.19
C ARG A 8 4.07 14.38 -0.14
N MET A 9 4.30 15.45 0.60
CA MET A 9 3.40 16.60 0.68
C MET A 9 3.79 17.58 -0.44
N VAL A 10 2.91 17.79 -1.42
CA VAL A 10 3.14 18.71 -2.53
C VAL A 10 2.17 19.90 -2.39
N PRO A 11 2.63 21.15 -2.42
CA PRO A 11 1.74 22.30 -2.38
C PRO A 11 0.90 22.35 -3.66
N LEU A 12 -0.42 22.56 -3.52
CA LEU A 12 -1.31 22.77 -4.65
C LEU A 12 -1.06 24.14 -5.29
N ASP A 13 -0.92 24.17 -6.62
CA ASP A 13 -0.68 25.38 -7.40
C ASP A 13 -1.73 26.46 -7.07
N GLY A 14 -1.29 27.49 -6.33
CA GLY A 14 -2.08 28.67 -6.03
C GLY A 14 -2.53 28.85 -4.58
N ASN A 15 -2.28 27.90 -3.67
CA ASN A 15 -2.61 28.09 -2.24
C ASN A 15 -1.57 27.43 -1.33
N ASN A 16 -0.68 28.23 -0.72
CA ASN A 16 0.41 27.77 0.16
C ASN A 16 -0.04 27.00 1.42
N GLU A 17 -1.35 26.96 1.69
CA GLU A 17 -1.94 26.25 2.84
C GLU A 17 -2.56 24.89 2.47
N ALA A 18 -2.76 24.61 1.18
CA ALA A 18 -3.35 23.36 0.72
C ALA A 18 -2.25 22.42 0.21
N VAL A 19 -1.90 21.43 1.03
CA VAL A 19 -0.93 20.38 0.71
C VAL A 19 -1.68 19.13 0.24
N GLU A 20 -1.30 18.61 -0.92
CA GLU A 20 -1.78 17.32 -1.40
C GLU A 20 -0.79 16.21 -1.02
N GLU A 21 -1.32 15.15 -0.42
CA GLU A 21 -0.57 13.94 -0.14
C GLU A 21 -0.46 13.10 -1.42
N VAL A 22 0.76 12.96 -1.94
CA VAL A 22 1.08 12.10 -3.07
C VAL A 22 1.84 10.89 -2.55
N LEU A 23 1.43 9.69 -2.96
CA LEU A 23 2.13 8.45 -2.60
C LEU A 23 3.24 8.20 -3.63
N ASP A 24 4.47 8.15 -3.13
CA ASP A 24 5.69 7.93 -3.90
C ASP A 24 6.19 6.49 -3.66
N PRO A 25 5.86 5.54 -4.55
CA PRO A 25 6.20 4.13 -4.38
C PRO A 25 7.69 3.86 -4.61
N ASN A 26 8.31 3.13 -3.69
CA ASN A 26 9.66 2.62 -3.82
C ASN A 26 9.62 1.13 -4.16
N PHE A 27 10.09 0.79 -5.36
CA PHE A 27 10.20 -0.59 -5.85
C PHE A 27 11.54 -1.25 -5.47
N GLY A 28 12.16 -0.88 -4.35
CA GLY A 28 13.41 -1.51 -3.92
C GLY A 28 14.67 -0.95 -4.61
N GLU A 29 14.53 0.10 -5.42
CA GLU A 29 15.66 0.91 -5.92
C GLU A 29 16.41 1.62 -4.78
N SER A 30 15.69 2.00 -3.71
CA SER A 30 16.28 2.51 -2.47
C SER A 30 16.55 1.42 -1.42
N ALA A 31 16.27 0.14 -1.70
CA ALA A 31 16.52 -0.93 -0.75
C ALA A 31 18.02 -1.29 -0.71
N ILE A 32 18.52 -1.61 0.48
CA ILE A 32 19.90 -2.08 0.72
C ILE A 32 20.07 -3.42 0.00
N GLY A 33 20.48 -3.38 -1.28
CA GLY A 33 20.60 -4.55 -2.14
C GLY A 33 20.09 -4.37 -3.57
N ARG A 34 19.40 -3.27 -3.90
CA ARG A 34 18.84 -3.00 -5.26
C ARG A 34 18.10 -4.20 -5.87
N VAL A 35 17.29 -4.87 -5.05
CA VAL A 35 16.38 -5.90 -5.54
C VAL A 35 15.15 -5.20 -6.10
N ALA A 36 15.28 -4.68 -7.32
CA ALA A 36 14.12 -4.19 -8.04
C ALA A 36 13.25 -5.40 -8.45
N PRO A 37 11.94 -5.40 -8.17
CA PRO A 37 11.05 -6.33 -8.85
C PRO A 37 11.17 -6.04 -10.35
N VAL A 38 11.20 -7.12 -11.12
CA VAL A 38 11.51 -7.17 -12.56
C VAL A 38 10.62 -6.28 -13.46
N ASP A 39 9.60 -5.61 -12.90
CA ASP A 39 8.60 -4.79 -13.61
C ASP A 39 8.76 -3.25 -13.39
N SER A 40 9.92 -2.79 -12.90
CA SER A 40 10.14 -1.39 -12.47
C SER A 40 10.44 -0.42 -13.64
N GLY A 41 9.45 -0.15 -14.50
CA GLY A 41 9.63 0.79 -15.64
C GLY A 41 8.54 1.85 -15.84
N ASP A 42 7.28 1.56 -15.49
CA ASP A 42 6.14 2.39 -15.92
C ASP A 42 5.64 3.36 -14.84
N PHE A 43 6.48 4.33 -14.45
CA PHE A 43 6.08 5.42 -13.55
C PHE A 43 4.89 6.24 -14.09
N ALA A 44 4.73 6.32 -15.42
CA ALA A 44 3.65 7.05 -16.08
C ALA A 44 2.24 6.50 -15.81
N LEU A 45 2.10 5.20 -15.49
CA LEU A 45 0.81 4.64 -15.07
C LEU A 45 0.49 4.95 -13.61
N GLN A 46 1.51 5.17 -12.79
CA GLN A 46 1.37 5.33 -11.34
C GLN A 46 1.08 6.77 -10.92
N GLU A 47 1.56 7.75 -11.68
CA GLU A 47 1.22 9.16 -11.49
C GLU A 47 -0.23 9.47 -11.89
N ARG A 48 -0.92 8.53 -12.56
CA ARG A 48 -2.33 8.71 -12.89
C ARG A 48 -3.15 8.84 -11.60
N VAL A 49 -3.99 9.87 -11.57
CA VAL A 49 -4.88 10.18 -10.45
C VAL A 49 -5.77 8.99 -10.08
N ASP A 50 -6.24 8.23 -11.07
CA ASP A 50 -7.07 7.04 -10.85
C ASP A 50 -6.33 5.96 -10.03
N VAL A 51 -5.05 5.74 -10.34
CA VAL A 51 -4.20 4.74 -9.68
C VAL A 51 -3.84 5.19 -8.27
N GLN A 52 -3.44 6.45 -8.10
CA GLN A 52 -3.19 7.05 -6.78
C GLN A 52 -4.42 6.98 -5.87
N THR A 53 -5.60 7.26 -6.42
CA THR A 53 -6.87 7.17 -5.69
C THR A 53 -7.19 5.74 -5.29
N GLY A 54 -6.97 4.77 -6.20
CA GLY A 54 -7.14 3.35 -5.92
C GLY A 54 -6.23 2.86 -4.80
N ILE A 55 -4.95 3.23 -4.83
CA ILE A 55 -3.98 2.88 -3.79
C ILE A 55 -4.39 3.50 -2.45
N LYS A 56 -4.82 4.78 -2.43
CA LYS A 56 -5.33 5.44 -1.22
C LYS A 56 -6.55 4.73 -0.64
N LEU A 57 -7.47 4.25 -1.48
CA LEU A 57 -8.66 3.51 -1.02
C LEU A 57 -8.29 2.18 -0.38
N ILE A 58 -7.35 1.44 -0.99
CA ILE A 58 -6.86 0.16 -0.45
C ILE A 58 -6.18 0.40 0.91
N LEU A 59 -5.28 1.39 0.99
CA LEU A 59 -4.60 1.72 2.24
C LEU A 59 -5.59 2.16 3.33
N LYS A 60 -6.61 2.94 3.00
CA LYS A 60 -7.66 3.32 3.95
C LYS A 60 -8.45 2.12 4.48
N LEU A 61 -8.62 1.07 3.68
CA LEU A 61 -9.34 -0.13 4.08
C LEU A 61 -8.47 -1.04 4.96
N CYS A 62 -7.18 -1.14 4.66
CA CYS A 62 -6.22 -1.94 5.43
C CYS A 62 -5.76 -1.29 6.74
N LEU A 63 -5.65 0.04 6.75
CA LEU A 63 -5.20 0.85 7.89
C LEU A 63 -6.38 1.56 8.59
N ALA A 64 -7.61 1.12 8.33
CA ALA A 64 -8.77 1.65 9.02
C ALA A 64 -8.62 1.44 10.54
N ASP A 65 -8.91 2.48 11.32
CA ASP A 65 -8.92 2.36 12.77
C ASP A 65 -9.91 1.26 13.19
N GLY A 66 -9.41 0.29 13.93
CA GLY A 66 -10.17 -0.86 14.40
C GLY A 66 -9.94 -1.12 15.89
N PHE A 67 -10.65 -2.10 16.43
CA PHE A 67 -10.44 -2.59 17.80
C PHE A 67 -9.22 -3.50 17.95
N ASP A 68 -8.50 -3.73 16.85
CA ASP A 68 -7.33 -4.58 16.85
C ASP A 68 -6.15 -3.87 17.51
N MET A 69 -5.52 -4.52 18.49
CA MET A 69 -4.33 -3.99 19.18
C MET A 69 -3.02 -4.34 18.46
N PHE A 70 -3.07 -5.22 17.45
CA PHE A 70 -1.90 -5.63 16.70
C PHE A 70 -1.78 -4.87 15.37
N PRO A 71 -0.55 -4.59 14.90
CA PRO A 71 -0.31 -3.90 13.63
C PRO A 71 -0.56 -4.79 12.40
N THR A 72 -1.09 -5.99 12.60
CA THR A 72 -1.31 -7.02 11.59
C THR A 72 -2.76 -7.02 11.15
N LEU A 73 -3.01 -7.21 9.85
CA LEU A 73 -4.37 -7.18 9.33
C LEU A 73 -5.17 -8.37 9.86
N LEU A 74 -6.32 -8.09 10.49
CA LEU A 74 -7.24 -9.12 10.98
C LEU A 74 -8.11 -9.64 9.84
N VAL A 75 -8.05 -10.95 9.59
CA VAL A 75 -8.78 -11.56 8.47
C VAL A 75 -9.49 -12.84 8.83
N THR A 76 -10.61 -13.09 8.17
CA THR A 76 -11.38 -14.34 8.29
C THR A 76 -10.71 -15.48 7.52
N ASP A 77 -10.99 -16.73 7.90
CA ASP A 77 -10.56 -17.89 7.13
C ASP A 77 -10.95 -17.78 5.64
N GLY A 78 -10.07 -18.20 4.74
CA GLY A 78 -10.33 -18.18 3.29
C GLY A 78 -9.98 -16.87 2.58
N SER A 79 -9.25 -15.97 3.23
CA SER A 79 -8.98 -14.61 2.73
C SER A 79 -7.68 -14.42 1.96
N CYS A 80 -6.93 -15.50 1.76
CA CYS A 80 -5.64 -15.53 1.08
C CYS A 80 -5.71 -16.56 -0.07
N MET A 81 -4.57 -16.98 -0.65
CA MET A 81 -4.55 -18.01 -1.70
C MET A 81 -5.22 -19.31 -1.26
N ILE A 82 -5.23 -19.56 0.05
CA ILE A 82 -6.08 -20.57 0.67
C ILE A 82 -7.48 -19.95 0.87
N ASP A 83 -8.41 -20.31 -0.02
CA ASP A 83 -9.81 -19.85 -0.04
C ASP A 83 -10.77 -20.78 0.74
N GLN A 84 -10.24 -21.83 1.35
CA GLN A 84 -10.99 -22.79 2.16
C GLN A 84 -10.74 -22.59 3.66
N ARG A 85 -11.67 -23.11 4.48
CA ARG A 85 -11.53 -23.12 5.94
C ARG A 85 -10.40 -24.06 6.36
N MET A 86 -9.21 -23.50 6.55
CA MET A 86 -8.02 -24.20 7.00
C MET A 86 -7.59 -23.81 8.43
N GLY A 87 -8.34 -22.91 9.10
CA GLY A 87 -8.01 -22.47 10.46
C GLY A 87 -6.89 -21.42 10.50
N ILE A 88 -6.73 -20.66 9.42
CA ILE A 88 -5.75 -19.59 9.22
C ILE A 88 -6.34 -18.19 9.48
N HIS A 89 -7.49 -18.11 10.17
CA HIS A 89 -8.08 -16.85 10.61
C HIS A 89 -7.17 -16.09 11.58
N GLY A 90 -7.42 -14.79 11.71
CA GLY A 90 -6.61 -13.90 12.55
C GLY A 90 -5.57 -13.17 11.70
N HIS A 91 -4.31 -13.60 11.82
CA HIS A 91 -3.17 -12.91 11.22
C HIS A 91 -2.29 -13.88 10.40
N PRO A 92 -2.77 -14.38 9.26
CA PRO A 92 -2.01 -15.32 8.44
C PRO A 92 -0.77 -14.65 7.83
N LEU A 93 0.35 -15.38 7.79
CA LEU A 93 1.63 -14.93 7.21
C LEU A 93 1.53 -14.55 5.73
N GLU A 94 0.54 -15.06 5.01
CA GLU A 94 0.37 -14.76 3.59
C GLU A 94 -0.21 -13.35 3.34
N ILE A 95 -0.84 -12.75 4.36
CA ILE A 95 -1.46 -11.43 4.27
C ILE A 95 -0.56 -10.34 4.87
N GLN A 96 0.46 -10.73 5.65
CA GLN A 96 1.48 -9.83 6.19
C GLN A 96 2.62 -9.63 5.20
#